data_AF-A0A8S3IR48-F1
#
_entry.id   AF-A0A8S3IR48-F1
#
_cell.length_a   1.000
_cell.length_b   1.000
_cell.length_c   1.000
_cell.angle_alpha   90.00
_cell.angle_beta   90.00
_cell.angle_gamma   90.00
#
_symmetry.space_group_name_H-M   'P 1'
#
loop_
_entity.id
_entity.type
_entity.pdbx_description
1 polymer ?
#
loop_
_entity_poly.entity_id
_entity_poly.type
_entity_poly.pdbx_seq_one_letter_code
_entity_poly.pdbx_strand_id
1 'polypeptide(L)'
;MLNRTVPISLFFYFHHDLPWIDEISSISTQSLDLLTVRGQTNELEGFTIKIKLNTNTNQLIARTLTDVFQLERIHENLLAKLVTNSNEQTHVLLAEQPFKDFEHNTFFIQLTLKQPLANEMFSFDIIYQSDSSNNGREQDLTGFYFNEEITRLQKQFDERFENIFQLKTKQNMDAKKIQFAKSTLSNLIGGVSYFTGKSLVAKANQKVPDEYWTASLYTAVPSRS
;
A
#
# COMPACT_ATOMS: atom_id res chain seq x y z
N MET A 1 -14.27 -4.50 -34.87
CA MET A 1 -14.34 -4.90 -33.46
C MET A 1 -14.11 -3.67 -32.61
N LEU A 2 -15.09 -3.22 -31.84
CA LEU A 2 -14.94 -2.07 -30.94
C LEU A 2 -13.98 -2.47 -29.81
N ASN A 3 -12.84 -1.77 -29.73
CA ASN A 3 -11.84 -1.96 -28.69
C ASN A 3 -12.44 -1.47 -27.36
N ARG A 4 -13.13 -2.35 -26.63
CA ARG A 4 -13.69 -2.02 -25.31
C ARG A 4 -12.54 -1.96 -24.32
N THR A 5 -12.15 -0.74 -23.92
CA THR A 5 -11.22 -0.54 -22.82
C THR A 5 -11.91 -0.92 -21.51
N VAL A 6 -11.29 -1.81 -20.74
CA VAL A 6 -11.81 -2.26 -19.44
C VAL A 6 -11.31 -1.29 -18.37
N PRO A 7 -12.17 -0.73 -17.51
CA PRO A 7 -11.72 0.12 -16.41
C PRO A 7 -10.95 -0.71 -15.37
N ILE A 8 -9.88 -0.11 -14.83
CA ILE A 8 -9.11 -0.68 -13.71
C ILE A 8 -9.46 0.13 -12.47
N SER A 9 -9.87 -0.54 -11.39
CA SER A 9 -10.07 0.09 -10.09
C SER A 9 -9.00 -0.36 -9.12
N LEU A 10 -8.27 0.61 -8.56
CA LEU A 10 -7.27 0.41 -7.52
C LEU A 10 -7.84 0.89 -6.19
N PHE A 11 -7.66 0.10 -5.15
CA PHE A 11 -8.11 0.43 -3.80
C PHE A 11 -6.89 0.57 -2.89
N PHE A 12 -6.79 1.71 -2.22
CA PHE A 12 -5.83 1.98 -1.17
C PHE A 12 -6.58 2.16 0.13
N TYR A 13 -5.99 1.69 1.22
CA TYR A 13 -6.58 1.91 2.53
C TYR A 13 -5.52 2.24 3.57
N PHE A 14 -5.97 2.96 4.57
CA PHE A 14 -5.23 3.29 5.77
C PHE A 14 -6.08 2.87 6.95
N HIS A 15 -5.48 2.18 7.91
CA HIS A 15 -6.16 1.66 9.08
C HIS A 15 -5.33 2.00 10.31
N HIS A 16 -5.98 2.37 11.41
CA HIS A 16 -5.35 2.58 12.71
C HIS A 16 -6.12 1.85 13.79
N ASP A 17 -5.39 1.30 14.77
CA ASP A 17 -5.96 0.45 15.80
C ASP A 17 -6.64 1.25 16.92
N LEU A 18 -6.27 2.54 17.07
CA LEU A 18 -6.70 3.41 18.17
C LEU A 18 -7.48 4.63 17.64
N PRO A 19 -8.78 4.50 17.30
CA PRO A 19 -9.57 5.57 16.70
C PRO A 19 -9.78 6.81 17.57
N TRP A 20 -9.47 6.72 18.87
CA TRP A 20 -9.60 7.81 19.84
C TRP A 20 -8.33 8.66 20.00
N ILE A 21 -7.23 8.22 19.38
CA ILE A 21 -5.87 8.76 19.62
C ILE A 21 -5.20 9.08 18.28
N ASP A 22 -5.39 8.21 17.30
CA ASP A 22 -4.90 8.40 15.94
C ASP A 22 -6.06 8.88 15.07
N GLU A 23 -5.82 9.86 14.21
CA GLU A 23 -6.87 10.49 13.41
C GLU A 23 -6.37 10.84 12.01
N ILE A 24 -7.22 10.60 11.01
CA ILE A 24 -7.13 11.28 9.71
C ILE A 24 -7.82 12.63 9.85
N SER A 25 -7.06 13.71 9.98
CA SER A 25 -7.59 15.04 10.28
C SER A 25 -8.21 15.74 9.06
N SER A 26 -7.75 15.41 7.85
CA SER A 26 -8.36 15.97 6.64
C SER A 26 -8.04 15.18 5.38
N ILE A 27 -8.96 15.27 4.42
CA ILE A 27 -8.78 14.78 3.05
C ILE A 27 -9.10 15.94 2.13
N SER A 28 -8.18 16.26 1.22
CA SER A 28 -8.33 17.37 0.28
C SER A 28 -7.86 16.97 -1.11
N THR A 29 -8.63 17.38 -2.12
CA THR A 29 -8.22 17.30 -3.51
C THR A 29 -7.80 18.71 -3.94
N GLN A 30 -6.50 18.98 -3.96
CA GLN A 30 -5.98 20.29 -4.38
C GLN A 30 -6.11 20.50 -5.89
N SER A 31 -6.08 19.40 -6.64
CA SER A 31 -6.24 19.34 -8.10
C SER A 31 -6.78 17.96 -8.50
N LEU A 32 -7.14 17.79 -9.79
CA LEU A 32 -7.63 16.50 -10.31
C LEU A 32 -6.58 15.38 -10.22
N ASP A 33 -5.31 15.73 -10.15
CA ASP A 33 -4.15 14.84 -10.12
C ASP A 33 -3.52 14.68 -8.73
N LEU A 34 -4.01 15.35 -7.69
CA LEU A 34 -3.44 15.30 -6.35
C LEU A 34 -4.50 15.18 -5.26
N LEU A 35 -4.52 14.01 -4.61
CA LEU A 35 -5.24 13.75 -3.37
C LEU A 35 -4.26 13.83 -2.20
N THR A 36 -4.57 14.65 -1.20
CA THR A 36 -3.77 14.80 0.01
C THR A 36 -4.59 14.38 1.23
N VAL A 37 -3.99 13.54 2.06
CA VAL A 37 -4.55 13.02 3.30
C VAL A 37 -3.63 13.44 4.41
N ARG A 38 -4.19 14.08 5.42
CA ARG A 38 -3.47 14.52 6.61
C ARG A 38 -3.91 13.66 7.79
N GLY A 39 -2.95 13.22 8.59
CA GLY A 39 -3.26 12.51 9.82
C GLY A 39 -2.22 12.75 10.90
N GLN A 40 -2.53 12.21 12.07
CA GLN A 40 -1.67 12.23 13.22
C GLN A 40 -1.82 10.90 13.96
N THR A 41 -0.70 10.36 14.44
CA THR A 41 -0.70 9.24 15.36
C THR A 41 0.15 9.57 16.57
N ASN A 42 -0.06 8.84 17.67
CA ASN A 42 0.79 8.98 18.86
C ASN A 42 2.24 8.57 18.61
N GLU A 43 2.49 7.58 17.75
CA GLU A 43 3.83 7.03 17.50
C GLU A 43 4.59 7.73 16.37
N LEU A 44 3.90 8.07 15.27
CA LEU A 44 4.52 8.66 14.06
C LEU A 44 4.35 10.19 13.98
N GLU A 45 3.72 10.78 15.00
CA GLU A 45 3.33 12.20 15.04
C GLU A 45 2.45 12.59 13.83
N GLY A 46 2.50 13.86 13.43
CA GLY A 46 1.80 14.35 12.25
C GLY A 46 2.42 13.82 10.96
N PHE A 47 1.58 13.43 10.00
CA PHE A 47 2.02 12.95 8.70
C PHE A 47 1.08 13.39 7.57
N THR A 48 1.60 13.37 6.36
CA THR A 48 0.88 13.67 5.13
C THR A 48 1.09 12.54 4.14
N ILE A 49 0.00 12.01 3.58
CA ILE A 49 0.02 11.12 2.43
C ILE A 49 -0.47 11.89 1.21
N LYS A 50 0.27 11.81 0.11
CA LYS A 50 -0.12 12.38 -1.17
C LYS A 50 -0.23 11.26 -2.19
N ILE A 51 -1.33 11.23 -2.93
CA ILE A 51 -1.48 10.39 -4.12
C ILE A 51 -1.45 11.32 -5.31
N LYS A 52 -0.37 11.25 -6.07
CA LYS A 52 -0.11 12.11 -7.22
C LYS A 52 -0.15 11.30 -8.50
N LEU A 53 -1.01 11.68 -9.44
CA LEU A 53 -1.00 11.09 -10.77
C LEU A 53 0.10 11.70 -11.62
N ASN A 54 0.88 10.83 -12.26
CA ASN A 54 1.94 11.24 -13.18
C ASN A 54 1.44 11.35 -14.62
N THR A 55 0.22 10.87 -14.90
CA THR A 55 -0.38 10.86 -16.23
C THR A 55 -1.60 11.79 -16.27
N ASN A 56 -1.64 12.69 -17.25
CA ASN A 56 -2.80 13.54 -17.50
C ASN A 56 -3.92 12.71 -18.12
N THR A 57 -4.82 12.17 -17.29
CA THR A 57 -6.01 11.47 -17.78
C THR A 57 -7.26 12.25 -17.37
N ASN A 58 -8.07 12.67 -18.35
CA ASN A 58 -9.41 13.20 -18.10
C ASN A 58 -10.41 12.09 -17.71
N GLN A 59 -9.92 10.88 -17.41
CA GLN A 59 -10.73 9.68 -17.20
C GLN A 59 -10.39 8.96 -15.88
N LEU A 60 -9.98 9.74 -14.87
CA LEU A 60 -9.86 9.27 -13.49
C LEU A 60 -11.15 9.59 -12.72
N ILE A 61 -11.65 8.59 -12.00
CA ILE A 61 -12.68 8.76 -10.98
C ILE A 61 -12.02 8.41 -9.63
N ALA A 62 -11.91 9.40 -8.74
CA ALA A 62 -11.50 9.18 -7.37
C ALA A 62 -12.73 9.11 -6.45
N ARG A 63 -12.74 8.15 -5.54
CA ARG A 63 -13.75 8.03 -4.48
C ARG A 63 -13.06 7.78 -3.15
N THR A 64 -13.61 8.36 -2.10
CA THR A 64 -13.13 8.20 -0.74
C THR A 64 -14.24 7.69 0.15
N LEU A 65 -13.87 6.88 1.14
CA LEU A 65 -14.79 6.35 2.15
C LEU A 65 -14.07 6.30 3.48
N THR A 66 -14.71 6.79 4.54
CA THR A 66 -14.27 6.62 5.93
C THR A 66 -15.32 5.81 6.67
N ASP A 67 -14.89 4.84 7.46
CA ASP A 67 -15.77 4.00 8.28
C ASP A 67 -15.01 3.36 9.45
N VAL A 68 -15.73 2.62 10.30
CA VAL A 68 -15.16 1.78 11.36
C VAL A 68 -15.20 0.33 10.93
N PHE A 69 -14.04 -0.26 10.68
CA PHE A 69 -13.89 -1.65 10.26
C PHE A 69 -12.94 -2.44 11.16
N GLN A 70 -13.20 -3.74 11.28
CA GLN A 70 -12.23 -4.70 11.79
C GLN A 70 -11.25 -5.03 10.66
N LEU A 71 -9.95 -4.94 10.94
CA LEU A 71 -8.90 -5.15 9.94
C LEU A 71 -8.99 -6.53 9.28
N GLU A 72 -9.36 -7.56 10.05
CA GLU A 72 -9.49 -8.94 9.58
C GLU A 72 -10.61 -9.12 8.55
N ARG A 73 -11.55 -8.17 8.51
CA ARG A 73 -12.72 -8.19 7.62
C ARG A 73 -12.71 -7.05 6.62
N ILE A 74 -11.57 -6.38 6.45
CA ILE A 74 -11.46 -5.16 5.65
C ILE A 74 -11.88 -5.38 4.19
N HIS A 75 -11.62 -6.59 3.66
CA HIS A 75 -12.02 -6.97 2.31
C HIS A 75 -13.54 -7.14 2.18
N GLU A 76 -14.20 -7.91 3.06
CA GLU A 76 -15.67 -8.05 3.00
C GLU A 76 -16.37 -6.72 3.27
N ASN A 77 -15.84 -5.94 4.20
CA ASN A 77 -16.34 -4.61 4.53
C ASN A 77 -16.24 -3.66 3.33
N LEU A 78 -15.12 -3.68 2.61
CA LEU A 78 -14.96 -2.91 1.37
C LEU A 78 -16.00 -3.32 0.32
N LEU A 79 -16.15 -4.63 0.07
CA LEU A 79 -17.08 -5.14 -0.94
C LEU A 79 -18.53 -4.74 -0.64
N ALA A 80 -18.93 -4.73 0.64
CA ALA A 80 -20.27 -4.31 1.06
C ALA A 80 -20.56 -2.81 0.82
N LYS A 81 -19.52 -2.00 0.58
CA LYS A 81 -19.63 -0.55 0.35
C LYS A 81 -19.53 -0.16 -1.13
N LEU A 82 -19.45 -1.15 -2.01
CA LEU A 82 -19.44 -0.94 -3.45
C LEU A 82 -20.86 -0.79 -3.98
N VAL A 83 -21.07 0.21 -4.83
CA VAL A 83 -22.33 0.51 -5.51
C VAL A 83 -22.13 0.51 -7.02
N THR A 84 -23.16 0.10 -7.76
CA THR A 84 -23.16 0.16 -9.22
C THR A 84 -23.84 1.45 -9.67
N ASN A 85 -23.19 2.23 -10.54
CA ASN A 85 -23.88 3.32 -11.23
C ASN A 85 -24.54 2.76 -12.51
N SER A 86 -25.88 2.76 -12.54
CA SER A 86 -26.68 2.14 -13.60
C SER A 86 -26.80 2.98 -14.87
N ASN A 87 -26.36 4.24 -14.88
CA ASN A 87 -26.91 5.17 -15.86
C ASN A 87 -26.32 5.04 -17.27
N GLU A 88 -25.02 4.82 -17.49
CA GLU A 88 -24.52 4.57 -18.88
C GLU A 88 -23.22 3.75 -18.99
N GLN A 89 -22.48 3.55 -17.90
CA GLN A 89 -21.31 2.67 -17.87
C GLN A 89 -21.25 1.98 -16.50
N THR A 90 -21.35 0.65 -16.47
CA THR A 90 -21.36 -0.14 -15.24
C THR A 90 -19.99 -0.12 -14.58
N HIS A 91 -19.69 0.95 -13.85
CA HIS A 91 -18.55 1.01 -12.92
C HIS A 91 -19.03 0.62 -11.53
N VAL A 92 -18.22 -0.18 -10.86
CA VAL A 92 -18.38 -0.47 -9.44
C VAL A 92 -17.57 0.57 -8.68
N LEU A 93 -18.24 1.43 -7.92
CA LEU A 93 -17.63 2.56 -7.21
C LEU A 93 -17.91 2.46 -5.71
N LEU A 94 -17.06 3.02 -4.87
CA LEU A 94 -17.36 3.21 -3.46
C LEU A 94 -18.55 4.15 -3.33
N ALA A 95 -19.45 3.81 -2.41
CA ALA A 95 -20.50 4.72 -1.98
C ALA A 95 -19.85 5.99 -1.42
N GLU A 96 -20.11 7.15 -2.04
CA GLU A 96 -19.66 8.43 -1.49
C GLU A 96 -20.30 8.60 -0.11
N GLN A 97 -19.47 8.84 0.89
CA GLN A 97 -19.89 9.27 2.21
C GLN A 97 -19.21 10.60 2.50
N PRO A 98 -19.95 11.61 3.01
CA PRO A 98 -19.30 12.82 3.48
C PRO A 98 -18.28 12.42 4.55
N PHE A 99 -17.11 13.06 4.51
CA PHE A 99 -16.18 12.97 5.63
C PHE A 99 -16.93 13.46 6.87
N LYS A 100 -17.14 12.56 7.83
CA LYS A 100 -17.72 12.92 9.13
C LYS A 100 -16.56 13.09 10.09
N ASP A 101 -16.56 14.19 10.82
CA ASP A 101 -15.64 14.36 11.94
C ASP A 101 -15.96 13.26 12.99
N PHE A 102 -14.91 12.61 13.48
CA PHE A 102 -14.86 11.61 14.57
C PHE A 102 -15.05 10.10 14.26
N GLU A 103 -14.22 9.31 14.97
CA GLU A 103 -14.23 7.85 15.23
C GLU A 103 -14.02 6.87 14.07
N HIS A 104 -13.66 7.30 12.86
CA HIS A 104 -13.28 6.36 11.80
C HIS A 104 -11.90 5.75 12.11
N ASN A 105 -11.77 4.43 11.97
CA ASN A 105 -10.49 3.73 12.10
C ASN A 105 -9.91 3.30 10.75
N THR A 106 -10.70 3.43 9.68
CA THR A 106 -10.34 2.99 8.33
C THR A 106 -10.74 4.04 7.30
N PHE A 107 -9.80 4.30 6.40
CA PHE A 107 -9.98 5.20 5.27
C PHE A 107 -9.64 4.49 3.98
N PHE A 108 -10.56 4.49 3.02
CA PHE A 108 -10.41 3.93 1.68
C PHE A 108 -10.36 5.00 0.61
N ILE A 109 -9.53 4.74 -0.41
CA ILE A 109 -9.43 5.51 -1.64
C ILE A 109 -9.58 4.53 -2.79
N GLN A 110 -10.58 4.75 -3.64
CA GLN A 110 -10.68 4.08 -4.92
C GLN A 110 -10.25 5.04 -6.03
N LEU A 111 -9.32 4.57 -6.86
CA LEU A 111 -8.95 5.19 -8.12
C LEU A 111 -9.44 4.30 -9.26
N THR A 112 -10.48 4.74 -9.96
CA THR A 112 -10.97 4.08 -11.17
C THR A 112 -10.44 4.79 -12.40
N LEU A 113 -9.60 4.09 -13.14
CA LEU A 113 -8.96 4.54 -14.36
C LEU A 113 -9.63 3.87 -15.55
N LYS A 114 -10.17 4.67 -16.48
CA LYS A 114 -10.55 4.15 -17.78
C LYS A 114 -9.31 4.16 -18.66
N GLN A 115 -8.81 2.99 -19.03
CA GLN A 115 -7.58 2.90 -19.80
C GLN A 115 -7.75 3.65 -21.14
N PRO A 116 -6.95 4.70 -21.41
CA PRO A 116 -7.00 5.40 -22.68
C PRO A 116 -6.13 4.64 -23.68
N LEU A 117 -6.74 3.90 -24.60
CA LEU A 117 -6.06 3.15 -25.67
C LEU A 117 -5.07 2.06 -25.19
N ALA A 118 -4.70 1.15 -26.10
CA ALA A 118 -3.89 -0.02 -25.78
C ALA A 118 -2.42 0.30 -25.39
N ASN A 119 -1.97 1.55 -25.61
CA ASN A 119 -0.55 1.94 -25.53
C ASN A 119 -0.26 3.04 -24.50
N GLU A 120 -1.25 3.53 -23.75
CA GLU A 120 -0.98 4.49 -22.67
C GLU A 120 -0.81 3.75 -21.35
N MET A 121 0.34 3.98 -20.70
CA MET A 121 0.62 3.50 -19.35
C MET A 121 0.23 4.59 -18.34
N PHE A 122 -0.64 4.24 -17.40
CA PHE A 122 -0.90 5.11 -16.25
C PHE A 122 0.16 4.88 -15.17
N SER A 123 0.53 5.94 -14.47
CA SER A 123 1.35 5.84 -13.26
C SER A 123 0.93 6.90 -12.25
N PHE A 124 1.13 6.58 -10.98
CA PHE A 124 0.88 7.46 -9.85
C PHE A 124 1.90 7.15 -8.76
N ASP A 125 2.17 8.13 -7.92
CA ASP A 125 3.05 8.02 -6.78
C ASP A 125 2.23 8.15 -5.50
N ILE A 126 2.49 7.26 -4.53
CA ILE A 126 1.98 7.37 -3.16
C ILE A 126 3.14 7.82 -2.29
N ILE A 127 3.04 9.02 -1.76
CA ILE A 127 4.11 9.71 -1.04
C ILE A 127 3.69 9.81 0.41
N TYR A 128 4.49 9.28 1.33
CA TYR A 128 4.33 9.46 2.77
C TYR A 128 5.38 10.45 3.30
N GLN A 129 4.95 11.43 4.09
CA GLN A 129 5.80 12.44 4.70
C GLN A 129 5.48 12.56 6.18
N SER A 130 6.49 12.38 7.03
CA SER A 130 6.37 12.64 8.47
C SER A 130 6.81 14.07 8.77
N ASP A 131 6.08 14.76 9.65
CA ASP A 131 6.41 16.11 10.08
C ASP A 131 7.76 16.21 10.78
N SER A 132 8.09 15.20 11.59
CA SER A 132 9.37 15.15 12.30
C SER A 132 10.57 15.11 11.34
N SER A 133 10.35 14.64 10.11
CA SER A 133 11.36 14.55 9.04
C SER A 133 11.40 15.78 8.12
N ASN A 134 10.54 16.78 8.34
CA ASN A 134 10.33 17.88 7.40
C ASN A 134 11.40 18.99 7.49
N ASN A 135 12.32 18.93 8.46
CA ASN A 135 13.34 19.95 8.70
C ASN A 135 14.52 19.95 7.70
N GLY A 136 14.41 19.27 6.56
CA GLY A 136 15.48 19.23 5.56
C GLY A 136 15.12 18.63 4.20
N ARG A 137 13.83 18.36 3.91
CA ARG A 137 13.41 17.87 2.60
C ARG A 137 12.95 19.05 1.74
N GLU A 138 13.77 19.44 0.78
CA GLU A 138 13.41 20.52 -0.14
C GLU A 138 12.32 20.09 -1.15
N GLN A 139 12.22 18.79 -1.46
CA GLN A 139 11.35 18.28 -2.53
C GLN A 139 10.74 16.91 -2.18
N ASP A 140 9.54 16.65 -2.70
CA ASP A 140 8.85 15.36 -2.58
C ASP A 140 9.58 14.27 -3.39
N LEU A 141 9.66 13.05 -2.86
CA LEU A 141 10.20 11.89 -3.58
C LEU A 141 9.16 11.34 -4.57
N THR A 142 8.99 12.04 -5.69
CA THR A 142 8.01 11.76 -6.75
C THR A 142 8.61 12.01 -8.13
N GLY A 143 8.01 11.41 -9.17
CA GLY A 143 8.36 11.64 -10.57
C GLY A 143 9.84 11.39 -10.84
N PHE A 144 10.55 12.42 -11.31
CA PHE A 144 11.97 12.34 -11.65
C PHE A 144 12.84 11.86 -10.47
N TYR A 145 12.70 12.47 -9.29
CA TYR A 145 13.54 12.14 -8.13
C TYR A 145 13.29 10.72 -7.62
N PHE A 146 12.03 10.27 -7.63
CA PHE A 146 11.70 8.90 -7.28
C PHE A 146 12.33 7.89 -8.26
N ASN A 147 12.26 8.18 -9.56
CA ASN A 147 12.83 7.30 -10.59
C ASN A 147 14.37 7.23 -10.52
N GLU A 148 15.03 8.36 -10.27
CA GLU A 148 16.47 8.42 -10.07
C GLU A 148 16.88 7.59 -8.85
N GLU A 149 16.18 7.79 -7.73
CA GLU A 149 16.47 7.12 -6.47
C GLU A 149 16.23 5.60 -6.56
N ILE A 150 15.14 5.16 -7.20
CA ILE A 150 14.90 3.73 -7.47
C ILE A 150 16.03 3.14 -8.31
N THR A 151 16.45 3.82 -9.38
CA THR A 151 17.52 3.34 -10.25
C THR A 151 18.83 3.21 -9.47
N ARG A 152 19.13 4.19 -8.62
CA ARG A 152 20.30 4.19 -7.73
C ARG A 152 20.26 3.01 -6.75
N LEU A 153 19.12 2.79 -6.09
CA LEU A 153 18.92 1.70 -5.12
C LEU A 153 18.99 0.31 -5.77
N GLN A 154 18.42 0.14 -6.97
CA GLN A 154 18.52 -1.10 -7.75
C GLN A 154 19.98 -1.43 -8.08
N LYS A 155 20.76 -0.43 -8.50
CA LYS A 155 22.20 -0.60 -8.76
C LYS A 155 22.96 -0.98 -7.48
N GLN A 156 22.68 -0.32 -6.35
CA GLN A 156 23.31 -0.64 -5.07
C GLN A 156 22.96 -2.04 -4.58
N PHE A 157 21.73 -2.49 -4.77
CA PHE A 157 21.33 -3.86 -4.49
C PHE A 157 22.17 -4.84 -5.32
N ASP A 158 22.30 -4.59 -6.62
CA ASP A 158 23.05 -5.45 -7.55
C ASP A 158 24.54 -5.53 -7.20
N GLU A 159 25.16 -4.39 -6.87
CA GLU A 159 26.55 -4.32 -6.42
C GLU A 159 26.74 -5.06 -5.09
N ARG A 160 25.89 -4.80 -4.10
CA ARG A 160 25.95 -5.47 -2.80
C ARG A 160 25.75 -6.99 -2.91
N PHE A 161 24.78 -7.41 -3.73
CA PHE A 161 24.51 -8.82 -3.98
C PHE A 161 25.74 -9.51 -4.58
N GLU A 162 26.35 -8.92 -5.60
CA GLU A 162 27.55 -9.48 -6.21
C GLU A 162 28.74 -9.50 -5.24
N ASN A 163 28.94 -8.43 -4.46
CA ASN A 163 30.03 -8.36 -3.47
C ASN A 163 29.95 -9.48 -2.42
N ILE A 164 28.72 -9.83 -1.99
CA ILE A 164 28.49 -10.85 -0.97
C ILE A 164 28.57 -12.26 -1.56
N PHE A 165 27.87 -12.53 -2.66
CA PHE A 165 27.71 -13.90 -3.16
C PHE A 165 28.72 -14.29 -4.24
N GLN A 166 29.31 -13.30 -4.92
CA GLN A 166 30.34 -13.44 -5.96
C GLN A 166 29.97 -14.44 -7.07
N LEU A 167 28.68 -14.49 -7.43
CA LEU A 167 28.14 -15.53 -8.31
C LEU A 167 28.70 -15.44 -9.72
N LYS A 168 29.09 -14.26 -10.21
CA LYS A 168 29.69 -14.11 -11.56
C LYS A 168 31.05 -14.79 -11.68
N THR A 169 31.74 -15.01 -10.56
CA THR A 169 33.06 -15.66 -10.52
C THR A 169 32.97 -17.17 -10.37
N LYS A 170 31.79 -17.70 -10.02
CA LYS A 170 31.58 -19.13 -9.76
C LYS A 170 31.33 -19.89 -11.06
N GLN A 171 31.84 -21.12 -11.12
CA GLN A 171 31.59 -22.00 -12.27
C GLN A 171 30.09 -22.31 -12.43
N ASN A 172 29.63 -22.44 -13.68
CA ASN A 172 28.25 -22.78 -14.05
C ASN A 172 27.18 -21.78 -13.62
N MET A 173 27.54 -20.52 -13.32
CA MET A 173 26.60 -19.44 -13.02
C MET A 173 26.39 -18.53 -14.25
N ASP A 174 25.23 -18.68 -14.90
CA ASP A 174 24.80 -17.80 -15.98
C ASP A 174 23.90 -16.66 -15.47
N ALA A 175 23.56 -15.72 -16.34
CA ALA A 175 22.72 -14.57 -16.00
C ALA A 175 21.34 -14.98 -15.46
N LYS A 176 20.76 -16.09 -15.97
CA LYS A 176 19.44 -16.57 -15.53
C LYS A 176 19.50 -17.13 -14.11
N LYS A 177 20.54 -17.90 -13.78
CA LYS A 177 20.77 -18.43 -12.42
C LYS A 177 21.05 -17.32 -11.42
N ILE A 178 21.82 -16.30 -11.83
CA ILE A 178 22.07 -15.12 -10.99
C ILE A 178 20.77 -14.35 -10.75
N GLN A 179 19.95 -14.14 -11.79
CA GLN A 179 18.64 -13.51 -11.65
C GLN A 179 17.71 -14.32 -10.73
N PHE A 180 17.67 -15.65 -10.90
CA PHE A 180 16.92 -16.54 -10.01
C PHE A 180 17.36 -16.41 -8.56
N ALA A 181 18.68 -16.37 -8.29
CA ALA A 181 19.21 -16.21 -6.95
C ALA A 181 18.83 -14.85 -6.34
N LYS A 182 18.90 -13.77 -7.12
CA LYS A 182 18.43 -12.44 -6.71
C LYS A 182 16.94 -12.46 -6.37
N SER A 183 16.10 -13.00 -7.24
CA SER A 183 14.65 -13.13 -6.99
C SER A 183 14.34 -13.98 -5.77
N THR A 184 15.08 -15.07 -5.55
CA THR A 184 14.91 -15.95 -4.37
C THR A 184 15.19 -15.19 -3.09
N LEU A 185 16.30 -14.44 -3.03
CA LEU A 185 16.63 -13.61 -1.87
C LEU A 185 15.60 -12.48 -1.68
N SER A 186 15.21 -11.80 -2.75
CA SER A 186 14.21 -10.72 -2.69
C SER A 186 12.85 -11.22 -2.20
N ASN A 187 12.43 -12.43 -2.60
CA ASN A 187 11.19 -13.03 -2.11
C ASN A 187 11.29 -13.42 -0.63
N LEU A 188 12.43 -13.95 -0.18
CA LEU A 188 12.67 -14.26 1.23
C LEU A 188 12.59 -12.99 2.10
N ILE A 189 13.32 -11.94 1.71
CA ILE A 189 13.33 -10.65 2.42
C ILE A 189 11.94 -10.00 2.35
N GLY A 190 11.27 -10.06 1.19
CA GLY A 190 9.90 -9.58 1.00
C GLY A 190 8.83 -10.41 1.73
N GLY A 191 9.22 -11.47 2.43
CA GLY A 191 8.39 -12.23 3.36
C GLY A 191 8.70 -11.94 4.83
N VAL A 192 9.62 -11.02 5.13
CA VAL A 192 9.87 -10.55 6.51
C VAL A 192 8.72 -9.63 6.93
N SER A 193 8.08 -9.99 8.04
CA SER A 193 6.90 -9.31 8.56
C SER A 193 7.01 -9.10 10.07
N TYR A 194 6.21 -8.17 10.57
CA TYR A 194 6.02 -7.91 12.00
C TYR A 194 4.62 -8.39 12.41
N PHE A 195 4.56 -9.21 13.44
CA PHE A 195 3.34 -9.75 14.02
C PHE A 195 3.22 -9.31 15.46
N THR A 196 2.00 -9.03 15.92
CA THR A 196 1.69 -8.78 17.33
C THR A 196 0.35 -9.41 17.67
N GLY A 197 0.23 -9.99 18.86
CA GLY A 197 -1.00 -10.62 19.32
C GLY A 197 -0.77 -11.63 20.43
N LYS A 198 -1.81 -12.39 20.76
CA LYS A 198 -1.76 -13.45 21.77
C LYS A 198 -1.75 -14.82 21.12
N SER A 199 -0.98 -15.74 21.68
CA SER A 199 -0.99 -17.15 21.28
C SER A 199 -1.99 -17.94 22.12
N LEU A 200 -2.63 -18.95 21.55
CA LEU A 200 -3.40 -19.94 22.29
C LEU A 200 -2.49 -21.10 22.70
N VAL A 201 -2.38 -21.38 23.99
CA VAL A 201 -1.46 -22.39 24.56
C VAL A 201 -2.26 -23.37 25.42
N ALA A 202 -2.10 -24.66 25.17
CA ALA A 202 -2.71 -25.72 25.97
C ALA A 202 -1.64 -26.68 26.51
N LYS A 203 -1.82 -27.13 27.75
CA LYS A 203 -1.09 -28.29 28.29
C LYS A 203 -1.63 -29.59 27.68
N ALA A 204 -0.83 -30.66 27.71
CA ALA A 204 -1.16 -31.94 27.07
C ALA A 204 -2.56 -32.51 27.42
N ASN A 205 -3.06 -32.26 28.63
CA ASN A 205 -4.36 -32.78 29.11
C ASN A 205 -5.45 -31.68 29.20
N GLN A 206 -5.22 -30.51 28.61
CA GLN A 206 -6.13 -29.38 28.68
C GLN A 206 -7.01 -29.32 27.43
N LYS A 207 -8.33 -29.35 27.64
CA LYS A 207 -9.32 -29.34 26.53
C LYS A 207 -9.50 -27.98 25.88
N VAL A 208 -9.31 -26.89 26.65
CA VAL A 208 -9.54 -25.52 26.20
C VAL A 208 -8.23 -24.76 26.36
N PRO A 209 -7.59 -24.28 25.28
CA PRO A 209 -6.34 -23.53 25.37
C PRO A 209 -6.55 -22.19 26.10
N ASP A 210 -5.52 -21.73 26.81
CA ASP A 210 -5.49 -20.40 27.42
C ASP A 210 -4.82 -19.40 26.48
N GLU A 211 -5.25 -18.14 26.55
CA GLU A 211 -4.51 -17.04 25.92
C GLU A 211 -3.21 -16.78 26.68
N TYR A 212 -2.11 -16.71 25.93
CA TYR A 212 -0.82 -16.26 26.43
C TYR A 212 -0.72 -14.74 26.43
N TRP A 213 0.37 -14.20 26.98
CA TRP A 213 0.60 -12.75 26.94
C TRP A 213 0.76 -12.25 25.50
N THR A 214 0.46 -10.97 25.28
CA THR A 214 0.68 -10.31 23.99
C THR A 214 2.17 -10.23 23.70
N ALA A 215 2.61 -10.76 22.58
CA ALA A 215 4.00 -10.76 22.16
C ALA A 215 4.14 -10.30 20.71
N SER A 216 5.25 -9.63 20.42
CA SER A 216 5.61 -9.22 19.07
C SER A 216 6.66 -10.16 18.47
N LEU A 217 6.60 -10.38 17.16
CA LEU A 217 7.54 -11.22 16.42
C LEU A 217 7.92 -10.57 15.09
N TYR A 218 9.22 -10.35 14.87
CA TYR A 218 9.77 -9.91 13.59
C TYR A 218 10.48 -11.10 12.93
N THR A 219 9.90 -11.65 11.87
CA THR A 219 10.40 -12.89 11.22
C THR A 219 10.03 -12.96 9.75
N ALA A 220 10.80 -13.73 8.98
CA ALA A 220 10.37 -14.21 7.67
C ALA A 220 9.26 -15.27 7.82
N VAL A 221 8.34 -15.30 6.86
CA VAL A 221 7.36 -16.38 6.72
C VAL A 221 7.81 -17.44 5.71
N PRO A 222 7.50 -18.74 5.92
CA PRO A 222 7.80 -19.78 4.94
C PRO A 222 7.09 -19.59 3.59
N SER A 223 5.90 -19.00 3.60
CA SER A 223 5.11 -18.68 2.41
C SER A 223 4.16 -17.50 2.67
N ARG A 224 3.79 -16.80 1.59
CA ARG A 224 2.80 -15.69 1.57
C ARG A 224 1.48 -16.06 0.88
N SER A 225 1.31 -17.34 0.54
CA SER A 225 0.13 -17.88 -0.16
C SER A 225 -1.11 -17.94 0.72
#